data_AF-A0A016TCB4-F1
#
_entry.id   AF-A0A016TCB4-F1
#
_cell.length_a   1.000
_cell.length_b   1.000
_cell.length_c   1.000
_cell.angle_alpha   90.00
_cell.angle_beta   90.00
_cell.angle_gamma   90.00
#
_symmetry.space_group_name_H-M   'P 1'
#
loop_
_entity.id
_entity.type
_entity.pdbx_description
1 polymer ?
#
loop_
_entity_poly.entity_id
_entity_poly.type
_entity_poly.pdbx_seq_one_letter_code
_entity_poly.pdbx_strand_id
1 'polypeptide(L)' 'MEEICQNYFNALFASTNNIAPPSIDQVEPVPEVLSAEIEKAVRQMKLGKAVGLDEARAEEIRAGAEVLAKALSIRFTK' A
#
# COMPACT_ATOMS: atom_id res chain seq x y z
N MET A 1 31.03 12.16 -18.02
CA MET A 1 29.88 11.75 -17.18
C MET A 1 28.94 12.93 -16.98
N GLU A 2 29.45 14.09 -16.54
CA GLU A 2 28.68 15.34 -16.44
C GLU A 2 27.95 15.73 -17.73
N GLU A 3 28.62 15.65 -18.88
CA GLU A 3 28.02 16.02 -20.17
C GLU A 3 26.83 15.13 -20.57
N ILE A 4 26.90 13.84 -20.26
CA ILE A 4 25.81 12.89 -20.51
C ILE A 4 24.61 13.21 -19.61
N CYS A 5 24.86 13.49 -18.33
CA CYS A 5 23.83 13.90 -17.38
C CYS A 5 23.18 15.22 -17.81
N GLN A 6 24.00 16.21 -18.19
CA GLN A 6 23.51 17.52 -18.62
C GLN A 6 22.64 17.41 -19.87
N ASN A 7 23.07 16.64 -20.87
CA ASN A 7 22.31 16.43 -22.10
C ASN A 7 20.99 15.70 -21.84
N TYR A 8 21.00 14.71 -20.95
CA TYR A 8 19.79 13.98 -20.55
C TYR A 8 18.77 14.92 -19.88
N PHE A 9 19.19 15.71 -18.88
CA PHE A 9 18.26 16.60 -18.18
C PHE A 9 17.77 17.73 -19.09
N ASN A 10 18.65 18.30 -19.94
CA ASN A 10 18.24 19.30 -20.90
C ASN A 10 17.16 18.76 -21.86
N ALA A 11 17.32 17.53 -22.35
CA ALA A 11 16.31 16.88 -23.19
C ALA A 11 15.01 16.58 -22.41
N LEU A 12 15.13 16.15 -21.14
CA LEU A 12 13.98 15.85 -20.28
C LEU A 12 13.14 17.09 -19.99
N PHE A 13 13.77 18.21 -19.62
CA PHE A 13 13.08 19.46 -19.28
C PHE A 13 12.65 20.29 -20.48
N ALA A 14 13.28 20.10 -21.64
CA ALA A 14 12.80 20.66 -22.91
C ALA A 14 11.64 19.83 -23.51
N SER A 15 11.38 18.63 -23.00
CA SER A 15 10.29 17.78 -23.47
C SER A 15 8.94 18.36 -23.07
N THR A 16 8.22 18.93 -24.04
CA THR A 16 6.82 19.37 -23.90
C THR A 16 5.83 18.27 -24.27
N ASN A 17 6.16 17.01 -23.95
CA ASN A 17 5.23 15.91 -24.16
C ASN A 17 4.00 16.15 -23.28
N ASN A 18 2.88 16.53 -23.89
CA ASN A 18 1.59 16.58 -23.22
C ASN A 18 1.18 15.14 -22.89
N ILE A 19 1.54 14.69 -21.69
CA ILE A 19 1.02 13.45 -21.14
C ILE A 19 -0.43 13.75 -20.80
N ALA A 20 -1.36 13.10 -21.51
CA ALA A 20 -2.76 13.18 -21.14
C ALA A 20 -2.88 12.77 -19.66
N PRO A 21 -3.58 13.56 -18.82
CA PRO A 21 -3.78 13.16 -17.44
C PRO A 21 -4.38 11.74 -17.43
N PRO A 22 -3.97 10.87 -16.49
CA PRO A 22 -4.58 9.57 -16.37
C PRO A 22 -6.09 9.78 -16.27
N SER A 23 -6.87 8.98 -17.02
CA SER A 23 -8.33 9.03 -16.93
C SER A 23 -8.72 8.59 -15.52
N ILE A 24 -9.05 9.57 -14.67
CA ILE A 24 -9.54 9.35 -13.30
C ILE A 24 -10.93 8.68 -13.32
N ASP A 25 -11.60 8.70 -14.48
CA ASP A 25 -12.92 8.10 -14.69
C ASP A 25 -12.89 6.56 -14.61
N GLN A 26 -11.71 5.95 -14.74
CA GLN A 26 -11.51 4.54 -14.43
C GLN A 26 -11.24 4.39 -12.94
N VAL A 27 -12.28 4.55 -12.13
CA VAL A 27 -12.26 4.00 -10.77
C VAL A 27 -12.23 2.49 -10.95
N GLU A 28 -11.03 1.89 -10.96
CA GLU A 28 -10.93 0.45 -10.84
C GLU A 28 -11.76 0.03 -9.62
N PRO A 29 -12.68 -0.94 -9.78
CA PRO A 29 -13.48 -1.39 -8.66
C PRO A 29 -12.52 -1.90 -7.59
N VAL A 30 -12.63 -1.32 -6.39
CA VAL A 30 -11.85 -1.78 -5.24
C VAL A 30 -12.22 -3.25 -5.01
N PRO A 31 -11.26 -4.18 -5.01
CA PRO A 31 -11.55 -5.58 -4.75
C PRO A 31 -12.23 -5.76 -3.40
N GLU A 32 -13.23 -6.63 -3.35
CA GLU A 32 -13.83 -7.01 -2.07
C GLU A 32 -12.78 -7.66 -1.17
N VAL A 33 -12.78 -7.26 0.10
CA VAL A 33 -11.88 -7.83 1.10
C VAL A 33 -12.57 -9.03 1.74
N LEU A 34 -12.01 -10.22 1.58
CA LEU A 34 -12.58 -11.43 2.17
C LEU A 34 -12.11 -11.61 3.62
N SER A 35 -12.97 -12.16 4.47
CA SER A 35 -12.63 -12.49 5.87
C SER A 35 -11.42 -13.42 5.97
N ALA A 36 -11.33 -14.41 5.06
CA ALA A 36 -10.20 -15.33 4.98
C ALA A 36 -8.87 -14.62 4.66
N GLU A 37 -8.90 -13.53 3.88
CA GLU A 37 -7.70 -12.75 3.56
C GLU A 37 -7.23 -11.96 4.78
N ILE A 38 -8.17 -11.39 5.55
CA ILE A 38 -7.88 -10.69 6.80
C ILE A 38 -7.24 -11.65 7.80
N GLU A 39 -7.83 -12.84 8.00
CA GLU A 39 -7.26 -13.85 8.91
C GLU A 39 -5.86 -14.28 8.48
N LYS A 40 -5.66 -14.50 7.17
CA LYS A 40 -4.36 -14.86 6.62
C LYS A 40 -3.34 -13.74 6.83
N ALA A 41 -3.70 -12.49 6.56
CA ALA A 41 -2.81 -11.34 6.70
C ALA A 41 -2.32 -11.17 8.15
N VAL A 42 -3.23 -11.23 9.12
CA VAL A 42 -2.87 -11.11 10.54
C VAL A 42 -1.95 -12.25 10.99
N ARG A 43 -2.20 -13.49 10.54
CA ARG A 43 -1.34 -14.65 10.85
C ARG A 43 0.05 -14.54 10.21
N GLN A 44 0.16 -13.91 9.04
CA GLN A 44 1.40 -13.78 8.29
C GLN A 44 2.25 -12.57 8.70
N MET A 45 1.82 -11.77 9.68
CA MET A 45 2.61 -10.66 10.19
C MET A 45 3.96 -11.13 10.74
N LYS A 46 5.03 -10.51 10.21
CA LYS A 46 6.41 -10.79 10.64
C LYS A 46 6.66 -10.13 11.99
N LEU A 47 7.21 -10.92 12.91
CA LEU A 47 7.64 -10.45 14.21
C LEU A 47 8.96 -9.68 14.15
N GLY A 48 9.25 -8.94 15.22
CA GLY A 48 10.50 -8.21 15.41
C GLY A 48 10.72 -7.09 14.40
N LYS A 49 9.63 -6.56 13.83
CA LYS A 49 9.67 -5.39 12.96
C LYS A 49 9.54 -4.12 13.79
N ALA A 50 10.13 -3.04 13.28
CA ALA A 50 9.99 -1.72 13.89
C ALA A 50 8.50 -1.34 13.95
N VAL A 51 8.10 -0.72 15.06
CA VAL A 51 6.74 -0.24 15.24
C VAL A 51 6.45 0.95 14.33
N GLY A 52 5.20 1.08 13.92
CA GLY A 52 4.71 2.24 13.17
C GLY A 52 4.50 3.45 14.07
N LEU A 53 3.88 4.49 13.51
CA LEU A 53 3.48 5.69 14.24
C LEU A 53 2.47 5.40 15.36
N ASP A 54 1.71 4.32 15.22
CA ASP A 54 0.74 3.83 16.21
C ASP A 54 1.39 3.06 17.37
N GLU A 55 2.73 2.91 17.36
CA GLU A 55 3.54 2.19 18.34
C GLU A 55 3.15 0.71 18.55
N ALA A 56 2.22 0.18 17.75
CA ALA A 56 1.68 -1.15 17.89
C ALA A 56 2.68 -2.21 17.40
N ARG A 57 2.99 -3.19 18.25
CA ARG A 57 3.89 -4.29 17.88
C ARG A 57 3.14 -5.38 17.14
N ALA A 58 3.81 -6.00 16.17
CA ALA A 58 3.27 -7.14 15.44
C ALA A 58 2.90 -8.30 16.37
N GLU A 59 3.63 -8.46 17.48
CA GLU A 59 3.38 -9.45 18.52
C GLU A 59 2.04 -9.24 19.22
N GLU A 60 1.71 -7.99 19.54
CA GLU A 60 0.46 -7.60 20.23
C GLU A 60 -0.73 -7.77 19.29
N ILE A 61 -0.57 -7.34 18.05
CA ILE A 61 -1.56 -7.49 16.99
C ILE A 61 -1.86 -8.98 16.75
N ARG A 62 -0.82 -9.82 16.73
CA ARG A 62 -0.99 -11.26 16.54
C ARG A 62 -1.56 -11.97 17.77
N ALA A 63 -1.26 -11.49 18.98
CA ALA A 63 -1.88 -12.00 20.21
C ALA A 63 -3.39 -11.72 20.21
N GLY A 64 -3.81 -10.55 19.72
CA GLY A 64 -5.21 -10.18 19.52
C GLY A 64 -5.82 -10.61 18.18
N ALA A 65 -5.16 -11.51 17.44
CA ALA A 65 -5.46 -11.76 16.03
C ALA A 65 -6.93 -12.12 15.75
N GLU A 66 -7.53 -12.97 16.59
CA GLU A 66 -8.90 -13.42 16.40
C GLU A 66 -9.91 -12.27 16.57
N VAL A 67 -9.72 -11.45 17.60
CA VAL A 67 -10.59 -10.30 17.89
C VAL A 67 -10.44 -9.25 16.79
N LEU A 68 -9.20 -8.99 16.37
CA LEU A 68 -8.91 -8.04 15.30
C LEU A 68 -9.48 -8.51 13.96
N ALA A 69 -9.26 -9.77 13.58
CA ALA A 69 -9.77 -10.31 12.32
C ALA A 69 -11.30 -10.24 12.24
N LYS A 70 -12.02 -10.53 13.34
CA LYS A 70 -13.48 -10.37 13.42
C LYS A 70 -13.90 -8.91 13.25
N ALA A 71 -13.26 -7.98 13.96
CA ALA A 71 -13.58 -6.55 13.88
C ALA A 71 -13.30 -5.99 12.46
N LEU A 72 -12.18 -6.38 11.86
CA LEU A 72 -11.82 -5.96 10.50
C LEU A 72 -12.74 -6.57 9.45
N SER A 73 -13.15 -7.84 9.60
CA SER A 73 -14.11 -8.48 8.70
C SER A 73 -15.41 -7.68 8.67
N ILE A 74 -16.00 -7.38 9.84
CA ILE A 74 -17.24 -6.57 9.93
C ILE A 74 -17.08 -5.19 9.26
N ARG A 75 -15.89 -4.59 9.35
CA ARG A 75 -15.63 -3.26 8.79
C ARG A 75 -15.52 -3.28 7.27
N PHE A 76 -14.94 -4.33 6.70
CA PHE A 76 -14.57 -4.39 5.28
C PHE A 76 -15.46 -5.28 4.41
N THR A 77 -16.19 -6.25 4.98
CA THR A 77 -17.10 -7.14 4.22
C THR A 77 -18.51 -6.54 4.07
N LYS A 78 -18.62 -5.25 3.73
CA LYS A 78 -19.91 -4.57 3.51
C LYS A 78 -20.21 -4.40 2.03
#